data_AF-A0A3B0TTX4-F1
#
_entry.id   AF-A0A3B0TTX4-F1
#
_cell.length_a   1.000
_cell.length_b   1.000
_cell.length_c   1.000
_cell.angle_alpha   90.00
_cell.angle_beta   90.00
_cell.angle_gamma   90.00
#
_symmetry.space_group_name_H-M   'P 1'
#
loop_
_entity.id
_entity.type
_entity.pdbx_description
1 polymer ?
#
loop_
_entity_poly.entity_id
_entity_poly.type
_entity_poly.pdbx_seq_one_letter_code
_entity_poly.pdbx_strand_id
1 'polypeptide(L)'
;MGKSSKDQKDIEFNAKLFAARKIAEHKINNSRLKNSKQFYIPSLSATTLIYKGLLIPEDIRNYYQDLSDKDVITRLALVHQRFSTNTSPSWDLAQPFRFMCHNGEINTLRGNVSRMKAREELMESDVFGEDIKKLFPIILEGKSDSASMDMAVELLLMTGRSLPEVMMMMVPEAWEKDTTMSDEKKAFYEYNSCVMEPWDGPASVPFTDGNFIGALLDRNGLRPSRYTVTKGGYVIMSSEIGVLDIKPEDIVKHGRLEPGKIFLVNMNEGRIIEDEEVKKDICKKNPYKKWINKHLLPLANIPYTGNKCAIEITPYLIRQRMFGYTMEDIDTIITPMCKNAKEALGSM
;
A
#
# COMPACT_ATOMS: atom_id res chain seq x y z
N MET A 1 25.99 -11.74 8.02
CA MET A 1 24.69 -12.39 8.35
C MET A 1 24.43 -13.47 7.33
N GLY A 2 23.94 -14.63 7.73
CA GLY A 2 23.68 -15.73 6.82
C GLY A 2 22.66 -16.69 7.40
N LYS A 3 22.08 -17.52 6.54
CA LYS A 3 21.18 -18.59 6.95
C LYS A 3 21.90 -19.54 7.90
N SER A 4 21.21 -20.02 8.93
CA SER A 4 21.78 -20.96 9.90
C SER A 4 21.97 -22.37 9.31
N SER A 5 21.25 -22.68 8.23
CA SER A 5 21.36 -23.92 7.46
C SER A 5 21.11 -23.62 5.98
N LYS A 6 21.66 -24.45 5.08
CA LYS A 6 21.35 -24.38 3.64
C LYS A 6 19.87 -24.66 3.36
N ASP A 7 19.21 -25.44 4.20
CA ASP A 7 17.80 -25.82 4.02
C ASP A 7 16.81 -24.76 4.51
N GLN A 8 17.30 -23.70 5.17
CA GLN A 8 16.42 -22.63 5.63
C GLN A 8 15.82 -21.88 4.43
N LYS A 9 14.49 -21.79 4.39
CA LYS A 9 13.77 -21.06 3.34
C LYS A 9 14.07 -19.58 3.42
N ASP A 10 14.12 -18.90 2.27
CA ASP A 10 14.39 -17.45 2.20
C ASP A 10 13.37 -16.64 3.01
N ILE A 11 12.10 -17.04 2.97
CA ILE A 11 11.03 -16.35 3.71
C ILE A 11 11.24 -16.41 5.22
N GLU A 12 11.70 -17.55 5.75
CA GLU A 12 11.98 -17.71 7.19
C GLU A 12 13.19 -16.88 7.61
N PHE A 13 14.21 -16.80 6.75
CA PHE A 13 15.38 -15.98 7.01
C PHE A 13 15.02 -14.48 6.98
N ASN A 14 14.30 -14.04 5.96
CA ASN A 14 13.84 -12.65 5.83
C ASN A 14 12.88 -12.25 6.97
N ALA A 15 11.98 -13.14 7.40
CA ALA A 15 11.12 -12.90 8.55
C ALA A 15 11.94 -12.68 9.84
N LYS A 16 13.00 -13.46 10.07
CA LYS A 16 13.92 -13.23 11.20
C LYS A 16 14.67 -11.91 11.10
N LEU A 17 15.13 -11.52 9.91
CA LEU A 17 15.76 -10.22 9.70
C LEU A 17 14.77 -9.06 9.97
N PHE A 18 13.55 -9.18 9.47
CA PHE A 18 12.46 -8.24 9.76
C PHE A 18 12.21 -8.11 11.26
N ALA A 19 12.03 -9.23 11.97
CA ALA A 19 11.81 -9.24 13.41
C ALA A 19 12.99 -8.61 14.17
N ALA A 20 14.22 -8.99 13.83
CA ALA A 20 15.43 -8.43 14.44
C ALA A 20 15.51 -6.91 14.25
N ARG A 21 15.25 -6.42 13.03
CA ARG A 21 15.25 -4.99 12.72
C ARG A 21 14.16 -4.26 13.51
N LYS A 22 12.92 -4.76 13.50
CA LYS A 22 11.80 -4.15 14.24
C LYS A 22 12.05 -4.11 15.74
N ILE A 23 12.53 -5.21 16.33
CA ILE A 23 12.86 -5.27 17.76
C ILE A 23 13.99 -4.29 18.10
N ALA A 24 15.01 -4.17 17.25
CA ALA A 24 16.08 -3.21 17.43
C ALA A 24 15.58 -1.76 17.34
N GLU A 25 14.77 -1.44 16.32
CA GLU A 25 14.11 -0.14 16.14
C GLU A 25 13.32 0.25 17.40
N HIS A 26 12.48 -0.66 17.92
CA HIS A 26 11.68 -0.42 19.13
C HIS A 26 12.54 -0.22 20.38
N LYS A 27 13.51 -1.12 20.61
CA LYS A 27 14.40 -1.02 21.78
C LYS A 27 15.19 0.28 21.79
N ILE A 28 15.72 0.68 20.64
CA ILE A 28 16.51 1.91 20.54
C ILE A 28 15.63 3.14 20.66
N ASN A 29 14.48 3.19 19.97
CA ASN A 29 13.54 4.31 20.04
C ASN A 29 12.98 4.58 21.45
N ASN A 30 12.89 3.54 22.28
CA ASN A 30 12.43 3.59 23.67
C ASN A 30 13.58 3.71 24.69
N SER A 31 14.83 3.76 24.23
CA SER A 31 16.00 3.94 25.10
C SER A 31 16.25 5.41 25.48
N ARG A 32 17.09 5.63 26.49
CA ARG A 32 17.56 6.96 26.90
C ARG A 32 18.75 7.47 26.09
N LEU A 33 19.08 6.82 24.97
CA LEU A 33 20.19 7.27 24.10
C LEU A 33 19.84 8.64 23.50
N LYS A 34 20.81 9.56 23.52
CA LYS A 34 20.65 10.96 23.07
C LYS A 34 20.07 11.07 21.64
N ASN A 35 20.49 10.17 20.76
CA ASN A 35 20.11 10.16 19.34
C ASN A 35 19.22 8.95 18.99
N SER A 36 18.49 8.38 19.96
CA SER A 36 17.64 7.20 19.75
C SER A 36 16.69 7.34 18.56
N LYS A 37 16.09 8.53 18.38
CA LYS A 37 15.15 8.83 17.30
C LYS A 37 15.80 8.93 15.91
N GLN A 38 17.12 8.98 15.82
CA GLN A 38 17.86 9.00 14.54
C GLN A 38 18.25 7.60 14.07
N PHE A 39 18.04 6.56 14.88
CA PHE A 39 18.35 5.19 14.49
C PHE A 39 17.41 4.70 13.39
N TYR A 40 17.98 4.34 12.25
CA TYR A 40 17.23 3.85 11.10
C TYR A 40 18.07 2.85 10.30
N ILE A 41 17.42 1.77 9.88
CA ILE A 41 18.01 0.76 8.99
C ILE A 41 17.26 0.83 7.64
N PRO A 42 17.91 1.33 6.56
CA PRO A 42 17.30 1.44 5.24
C PRO A 42 16.86 0.10 4.68
N SER A 43 17.76 -0.88 4.69
CA SER A 43 17.53 -2.24 4.23
C SER A 43 18.24 -3.23 5.15
N LEU A 44 17.58 -4.35 5.44
CA LEU A 44 18.16 -5.52 6.09
C LEU A 44 17.61 -6.76 5.40
N SER A 45 18.17 -7.08 4.24
CA SER A 45 17.65 -8.10 3.32
C SER A 45 18.80 -8.91 2.71
N ALA A 46 18.49 -10.13 2.28
CA ALA A 46 19.40 -10.96 1.50
C ALA A 46 19.35 -10.68 0.00
N THR A 47 18.31 -9.97 -0.48
CA THR A 47 18.03 -9.78 -1.91
C THR A 47 18.09 -8.32 -2.36
N THR A 48 18.02 -7.37 -1.44
CA THR A 48 17.93 -5.93 -1.74
C THR A 48 18.83 -5.10 -0.84
N LEU A 49 19.39 -4.03 -1.40
CA LEU A 49 20.21 -3.05 -0.71
C LEU A 49 19.75 -1.64 -1.10
N ILE A 50 19.60 -0.74 -0.13
CA ILE A 50 19.07 0.61 -0.35
C ILE A 50 20.13 1.65 -0.02
N TYR A 51 20.52 2.41 -1.05
CA TYR A 51 21.29 3.64 -0.94
C TYR A 51 20.32 4.82 -1.03
N LYS A 52 20.22 5.61 0.04
CA LYS A 52 19.31 6.76 0.10
C LYS A 52 19.85 7.86 1.01
N GLY A 53 19.57 9.10 0.66
CA GLY A 53 20.02 10.23 1.45
C GLY A 53 19.35 11.54 1.04
N LEU A 54 19.72 12.60 1.75
CA LEU A 54 19.31 13.97 1.44
C LEU A 54 20.32 14.57 0.46
N LEU A 55 20.25 14.10 -0.77
CA LEU A 55 21.20 14.40 -1.82
C LEU A 55 20.45 14.93 -3.04
N ILE A 56 21.13 15.77 -3.82
CA ILE A 56 20.71 16.07 -5.18
C ILE A 56 20.98 14.79 -6.00
N PRO A 57 20.05 14.32 -6.88
CA PRO A 57 20.20 13.02 -7.54
C PRO A 57 21.55 12.81 -8.24
N GLU A 58 22.13 13.85 -8.83
CA GLU A 58 23.41 13.80 -9.55
C GLU A 58 24.59 13.46 -8.63
N ASP A 59 24.48 13.76 -7.32
CA ASP A 59 25.55 13.55 -6.34
C ASP A 59 25.54 12.16 -5.72
N ILE A 60 24.53 11.32 -5.99
CA ILE A 60 24.40 10.02 -5.31
C ILE A 60 25.63 9.13 -5.51
N ARG A 61 26.23 9.18 -6.70
CA ARG A 61 27.44 8.41 -7.05
C ARG A 61 28.69 8.95 -6.37
N ASN A 62 28.76 10.26 -6.16
CA ASN A 62 29.88 10.91 -5.47
C ASN A 62 29.83 10.64 -3.96
N TYR A 63 28.61 10.58 -3.40
CA TYR A 63 28.39 10.31 -1.99
C TYR A 63 28.59 8.83 -1.64
N TYR A 64 27.98 7.93 -2.41
CA TYR A 64 28.13 6.48 -2.24
C TYR A 64 29.10 5.90 -3.26
N GLN A 65 30.38 5.88 -2.90
CA GLN A 65 31.46 5.41 -3.78
C GLN A 65 31.28 3.97 -4.25
N ASP A 66 30.63 3.11 -3.43
CA ASP A 66 30.25 1.75 -3.80
C ASP A 66 29.48 1.69 -5.13
N LEU A 67 28.63 2.68 -5.43
CA LEU A 67 27.85 2.73 -6.68
C LEU A 67 28.71 2.99 -7.93
N SER A 68 29.99 3.33 -7.75
CA SER A 68 31.00 3.42 -8.81
C SER A 68 31.86 2.17 -8.93
N ASP A 69 31.75 1.24 -7.97
CA ASP A 69 32.51 0.00 -7.97
C ASP A 69 31.95 -0.96 -9.02
N LYS A 70 32.86 -1.62 -9.76
CA LYS A 70 32.51 -2.59 -10.81
C LYS A 70 31.95 -3.89 -10.25
N ASP A 71 32.23 -4.18 -8.98
CA ASP A 71 31.70 -5.36 -8.30
C ASP A 71 30.25 -5.17 -7.84
N VAL A 72 29.74 -3.93 -7.84
CA VAL A 72 28.33 -3.62 -7.55
C VAL A 72 27.50 -3.82 -8.81
N ILE A 73 27.20 -5.09 -9.08
CA ILE A 73 26.39 -5.53 -10.22
C ILE A 73 24.97 -5.86 -9.75
N THR A 74 23.97 -5.38 -10.47
CA THR A 74 22.56 -5.68 -10.18
C THR A 74 21.77 -5.98 -11.44
N ARG A 75 20.75 -6.84 -11.30
CA ARG A 75 19.75 -7.11 -12.34
C ARG A 75 18.59 -6.12 -12.37
N LEU A 76 18.41 -5.34 -11.29
CA LEU A 76 17.34 -4.35 -11.16
C LEU A 76 17.81 -3.12 -10.40
N ALA A 77 17.22 -1.96 -10.70
CA ALA A 77 17.41 -0.74 -9.95
C ALA A 77 16.07 -0.03 -9.81
N LEU A 78 15.78 0.46 -8.60
CA LEU A 78 14.63 1.28 -8.30
C LEU A 78 15.12 2.61 -7.72
N VAL A 79 14.77 3.71 -8.38
CA VAL A 79 15.20 5.06 -8.01
C VAL A 79 13.99 5.94 -7.72
N HIS A 80 14.15 6.89 -6.80
CA HIS A 80 13.10 7.84 -6.45
C HIS A 80 13.68 9.18 -6.03
N GLN A 81 13.09 10.26 -6.53
CA GLN A 81 13.35 11.61 -6.06
C GLN A 81 12.09 12.17 -5.41
N ARG A 82 12.22 12.65 -4.17
CA ARG A 82 11.09 13.17 -3.39
C ARG A 82 11.06 14.69 -3.45
N PHE A 83 9.86 15.23 -3.69
CA PHE A 83 9.54 16.63 -3.39
C PHE A 83 8.82 16.69 -2.04
N SER A 84 9.37 17.43 -1.07
CA SER A 84 8.80 17.55 0.29
C SER A 84 8.17 18.92 0.46
N THR A 85 6.96 18.97 1.03
CA THR A 85 6.32 20.20 1.48
C THR A 85 6.88 20.71 2.81
N ASN A 86 7.70 19.90 3.50
CA ASN A 86 8.37 20.26 4.75
C ASN A 86 9.79 20.77 4.47
N THR A 87 10.19 21.82 5.19
CA THR A 87 11.54 22.41 5.14
C THR A 87 12.56 21.68 6.02
N SER A 88 12.11 20.88 7.01
CA SER A 88 13.00 20.13 7.89
C SER A 88 13.48 18.83 7.23
N PRO A 89 14.78 18.69 6.93
CA PRO A 89 15.33 17.48 6.34
C PRO A 89 15.25 16.27 7.29
N SER A 90 14.84 15.11 6.79
CA SER A 90 14.85 13.84 7.53
C SER A 90 15.28 12.69 6.61
N TRP A 91 16.41 12.07 6.97
CA TRP A 91 17.09 11.04 6.18
C TRP A 91 16.26 9.76 6.04
N ASP A 92 15.57 9.36 7.10
CA ASP A 92 14.77 8.16 7.14
C ASP A 92 13.54 8.23 6.22
N LEU A 93 13.08 9.46 5.89
CA LEU A 93 11.97 9.71 4.97
C LEU A 93 12.39 9.82 3.49
N ALA A 94 13.69 9.77 3.17
CA ALA A 94 14.13 9.58 1.80
C ALA A 94 13.68 8.19 1.29
N GLN A 95 13.36 8.10 0.01
CA GLN A 95 12.95 6.86 -0.66
C GLN A 95 14.08 6.36 -1.57
N PRO A 96 14.13 5.06 -1.94
CA PRO A 96 13.14 3.99 -1.69
C PRO A 96 12.91 3.61 -0.23
N PHE A 97 11.74 3.06 0.07
CA PHE A 97 11.53 2.25 1.29
C PHE A 97 11.85 0.77 1.00
N ARG A 98 11.59 -0.14 1.94
CA ARG A 98 12.13 -1.50 1.87
C ARG A 98 11.63 -2.29 0.67
N PHE A 99 10.35 -2.13 0.34
CA PHE A 99 9.68 -2.85 -0.74
C PHE A 99 9.05 -1.94 -1.78
N MET A 100 8.93 -0.63 -1.51
CA MET A 100 8.26 0.28 -2.43
C MET A 100 8.85 1.69 -2.49
N CYS A 101 8.60 2.31 -3.64
CA CYS A 101 8.60 3.76 -3.83
C CYS A 101 7.16 4.24 -4.01
N HIS A 102 6.92 5.51 -3.74
CA HIS A 102 5.60 6.11 -3.86
C HIS A 102 5.72 7.54 -4.39
N ASN A 103 5.22 7.72 -5.61
CA ASN A 103 4.97 9.01 -6.21
C ASN A 103 3.49 9.33 -6.04
N GLY A 104 3.13 10.09 -5.00
CA GLY A 104 1.74 10.27 -4.64
C GLY A 104 1.51 10.80 -3.23
N GLU A 105 0.26 10.71 -2.80
CA GLU A 105 -0.16 11.00 -1.42
C GLU A 105 -1.32 10.07 -1.04
N ILE A 106 -1.22 9.44 0.15
CA ILE A 106 -2.29 8.57 0.66
C ILE A 106 -3.26 9.41 1.50
N ASN A 107 -4.41 9.76 0.93
CA ASN A 107 -5.39 10.64 1.57
C ASN A 107 -6.23 9.94 2.67
N THR A 108 -6.16 8.61 2.73
CA THR A 108 -6.86 7.77 3.72
C THR A 108 -5.99 7.41 4.94
N LEU A 109 -4.74 7.94 5.01
CA LEU A 109 -3.70 7.50 5.95
C LEU A 109 -4.17 7.34 7.40
N ARG A 110 -4.84 8.36 7.96
CA ARG A 110 -5.24 8.34 9.38
C ARG A 110 -6.14 7.15 9.70
N GLY A 111 -7.08 6.82 8.81
CA GLY A 111 -7.96 5.67 8.92
C GLY A 111 -7.15 4.37 8.87
N ASN A 112 -6.29 4.24 7.86
CA ASN A 112 -5.49 3.04 7.62
C ASN A 112 -4.55 2.73 8.79
N VAL A 113 -3.83 3.73 9.31
CA VAL A 113 -2.93 3.58 10.46
C VAL A 113 -3.71 3.18 11.72
N SER A 114 -4.86 3.82 11.96
CA SER A 114 -5.70 3.53 13.13
C SER A 114 -6.26 2.10 13.07
N ARG A 115 -6.67 1.67 11.88
CA ARG A 115 -7.18 0.32 11.62
C ARG A 115 -6.08 -0.74 11.76
N MET A 116 -4.87 -0.49 11.26
CA MET A 116 -3.72 -1.36 11.50
C MET A 116 -3.41 -1.51 12.99
N LYS A 117 -3.38 -0.40 13.74
CA LYS A 117 -3.18 -0.41 15.20
C LYS A 117 -4.24 -1.23 15.93
N ALA A 118 -5.52 -1.08 15.55
CA ALA A 118 -6.60 -1.88 16.12
C ALA A 118 -6.45 -3.39 15.84
N ARG A 119 -5.89 -3.77 14.69
CA ARG A 119 -5.65 -5.17 14.34
C ARG A 119 -4.52 -5.81 15.15
N GLU A 120 -3.54 -5.04 15.62
CA GLU A 120 -2.40 -5.56 16.39
C GLU A 120 -2.82 -6.37 17.62
N GLU A 121 -3.94 -6.01 18.26
CA GLU A 121 -4.47 -6.73 19.43
C GLU A 121 -4.95 -8.16 19.10
N LEU A 122 -5.38 -8.39 17.85
CA LEU A 122 -5.93 -9.66 17.37
C LEU A 122 -4.95 -10.42 16.46
N MET A 123 -3.74 -9.89 16.25
CA MET A 123 -2.79 -10.47 15.31
C MET A 123 -2.12 -11.71 15.89
N GLU A 124 -2.27 -12.81 15.16
CA GLU A 124 -1.57 -14.07 15.37
C GLU A 124 -0.78 -14.45 14.11
N SER A 125 0.36 -15.13 14.29
CA SER A 125 1.21 -15.53 13.17
C SER A 125 1.97 -16.80 13.49
N ASP A 126 1.82 -17.82 12.64
CA ASP A 126 2.63 -19.05 12.72
C ASP A 126 4.12 -18.78 12.49
N VAL A 127 4.46 -17.72 11.74
CA VAL A 127 5.83 -17.36 11.39
C VAL A 127 6.57 -16.76 12.59
N PHE A 128 5.88 -15.95 13.38
CA PHE A 128 6.48 -15.23 14.52
C PHE A 128 6.10 -15.82 15.88
N GLY A 129 5.05 -16.64 15.95
CA GLY A 129 4.49 -17.12 17.22
C GLY A 129 4.23 -15.96 18.19
N GLU A 130 4.56 -16.17 19.46
CA GLU A 130 4.43 -15.14 20.52
C GLU A 130 5.33 -13.92 20.29
N ASP A 131 6.39 -14.02 19.48
CA ASP A 131 7.29 -12.91 19.20
C ASP A 131 6.63 -11.83 18.35
N ILE A 132 5.47 -12.09 17.73
CA ILE A 132 4.69 -11.08 17.01
C ILE A 132 4.42 -9.84 17.88
N LYS A 133 4.17 -10.04 19.18
CA LYS A 133 3.90 -8.96 20.15
C LYS A 133 5.10 -8.03 20.33
N LYS A 134 6.32 -8.51 20.08
CA LYS A 134 7.54 -7.70 20.15
C LYS A 134 7.72 -6.80 18.91
N LEU A 135 6.93 -7.02 17.86
CA LEU A 135 7.00 -6.24 16.63
C LEU A 135 6.11 -5.00 16.68
N PHE A 136 5.21 -4.89 17.65
CA PHE A 136 4.27 -3.78 17.79
C PHE A 136 4.94 -2.53 18.41
N PRO A 137 4.57 -1.32 17.95
CA PRO A 137 3.65 -1.05 16.84
C PRO A 137 4.27 -1.37 15.46
N ILE A 138 3.47 -1.92 14.55
CA ILE A 138 3.89 -2.25 13.18
C ILE A 138 4.19 -0.96 12.41
N ILE A 139 3.26 0.00 12.46
CA ILE A 139 3.46 1.32 11.87
C ILE A 139 4.03 2.24 12.95
N LEU A 140 5.26 2.71 12.73
CA LEU A 140 5.88 3.69 13.61
C LEU A 140 5.20 5.04 13.50
N GLU A 141 5.01 5.70 14.64
CA GLU A 141 4.43 7.05 14.70
C GLU A 141 5.34 8.10 14.05
N GLY A 142 4.74 9.17 13.51
CA GLY A 142 5.47 10.30 12.93
C GLY A 142 6.19 10.01 11.61
N LYS A 143 5.88 8.90 10.94
CA LYS A 143 6.41 8.56 9.61
C LYS A 143 5.52 9.10 8.50
N SER A 144 6.07 9.20 7.28
CA SER A 144 5.27 9.57 6.11
C SER A 144 4.22 8.52 5.79
N ASP A 145 3.25 8.92 4.98
CA ASP A 145 2.23 8.04 4.40
C ASP A 145 2.84 6.80 3.71
N SER A 146 3.86 7.05 2.89
CA SER A 146 4.59 6.10 2.07
C SER A 146 5.38 5.11 2.93
N ALA A 147 6.02 5.61 4.00
CA ALA A 147 6.72 4.77 4.97
C ALA A 147 5.73 3.88 5.76
N SER A 148 4.56 4.43 6.08
CA SER A 148 3.51 3.71 6.79
C SER A 148 2.94 2.57 5.95
N MET A 149 2.75 2.82 4.66
CA MET A 149 2.33 1.81 3.70
C MET A 149 3.39 0.71 3.54
N ASP A 150 4.67 1.07 3.36
CA ASP A 150 5.77 0.11 3.25
C ASP A 150 5.88 -0.82 4.48
N MET A 151 5.66 -0.31 5.70
CA MET A 151 5.66 -1.13 6.91
C MET A 151 4.49 -2.12 6.95
N ALA A 152 3.32 -1.76 6.43
CA ALA A 152 2.19 -2.67 6.30
C ALA A 152 2.43 -3.71 5.20
N VAL A 153 3.00 -3.31 4.05
CA VAL A 153 3.42 -4.22 2.97
C VAL A 153 4.39 -5.25 3.49
N GLU A 154 5.41 -4.80 4.21
CA GLU A 154 6.46 -5.66 4.77
C GLU A 154 5.89 -6.70 5.75
N LEU A 155 4.99 -6.31 6.65
CA LEU A 155 4.33 -7.28 7.55
C LEU A 155 3.58 -8.36 6.75
N LEU A 156 2.79 -7.96 5.77
CA LEU A 156 1.97 -8.89 4.98
C LEU A 156 2.84 -9.84 4.14
N LEU A 157 3.96 -9.36 3.61
CA LEU A 157 4.94 -10.16 2.88
C LEU A 157 5.64 -11.17 3.80
N MET A 158 6.11 -10.71 4.98
CA MET A 158 6.79 -11.58 5.95
C MET A 158 5.86 -12.64 6.58
N THR A 159 4.54 -12.45 6.46
CA THR A 159 3.52 -13.41 6.91
C THR A 159 2.99 -14.31 5.79
N GLY A 160 3.65 -14.37 4.63
CA GLY A 160 3.45 -15.44 3.63
C GLY A 160 2.65 -15.05 2.39
N ARG A 161 2.29 -13.78 2.19
CA ARG A 161 1.67 -13.31 0.95
C ARG A 161 2.73 -12.93 -0.08
N SER A 162 2.45 -13.11 -1.36
CA SER A 162 3.35 -12.61 -2.41
C SER A 162 3.28 -11.09 -2.51
N LEU A 163 4.34 -10.42 -2.96
CA LEU A 163 4.34 -8.97 -3.10
C LEU A 163 3.20 -8.47 -4.02
N PRO A 164 2.93 -9.06 -5.20
CA PRO A 164 1.78 -8.68 -6.02
C PRO A 164 0.42 -8.85 -5.31
N GLU A 165 0.24 -9.91 -4.54
CA GLU A 165 -0.98 -10.15 -3.74
C GLU A 165 -1.17 -9.06 -2.69
N VAL A 166 -0.11 -8.70 -1.96
CA VAL A 166 -0.13 -7.61 -0.97
C VAL A 166 -0.50 -6.28 -1.63
N MET A 167 0.09 -6.00 -2.79
CA MET A 167 -0.17 -4.78 -3.53
C MET A 167 -1.62 -4.72 -4.04
N MET A 168 -2.18 -5.84 -4.53
CA MET A 168 -3.60 -5.93 -4.89
C MET A 168 -4.55 -5.78 -3.69
N MET A 169 -4.13 -6.22 -2.50
CA MET A 169 -4.92 -6.05 -1.27
C MET A 169 -4.93 -4.59 -0.79
N MET A 170 -3.78 -3.92 -0.83
CA MET A 170 -3.63 -2.57 -0.30
C MET A 170 -4.08 -1.49 -1.28
N VAL A 171 -3.87 -1.68 -2.58
CA VAL A 171 -4.30 -0.75 -3.64
C VAL A 171 -5.20 -1.50 -4.64
N PRO A 172 -6.43 -1.85 -4.22
CA PRO A 172 -7.34 -2.63 -5.06
C PRO A 172 -7.91 -1.81 -6.22
N GLU A 173 -8.21 -2.51 -7.31
CA GLU A 173 -8.97 -1.98 -8.45
C GLU A 173 -10.35 -1.45 -8.03
N ALA A 174 -10.94 -0.61 -8.87
CA ALA A 174 -12.35 -0.26 -8.74
C ALA A 174 -13.23 -1.45 -9.17
N TRP A 175 -13.60 -2.31 -8.22
CA TRP A 175 -14.24 -3.60 -8.51
C TRP A 175 -15.77 -3.64 -8.30
N GLU A 176 -16.31 -2.82 -7.38
CA GLU A 176 -17.70 -2.94 -6.90
C GLU A 176 -18.76 -2.82 -8.00
N LYS A 177 -18.53 -1.96 -9.00
CA LYS A 177 -19.47 -1.67 -10.09
C LYS A 177 -18.95 -2.08 -11.47
N ASP A 178 -17.83 -2.78 -11.52
CA ASP A 178 -17.25 -3.23 -12.79
C ASP A 178 -18.06 -4.42 -13.31
N THR A 179 -18.74 -4.26 -14.45
CA THR A 179 -19.54 -5.34 -15.06
C THR A 179 -18.70 -6.29 -15.92
N THR A 180 -17.48 -5.89 -16.28
CA THR A 180 -16.56 -6.64 -17.15
C THR A 180 -15.58 -7.52 -16.37
N MET A 181 -15.37 -7.22 -15.09
CA MET A 181 -14.50 -7.99 -14.21
C MET A 181 -15.05 -9.40 -13.95
N SER A 182 -14.15 -10.39 -14.02
CA SER A 182 -14.47 -11.80 -13.74
C SER A 182 -14.94 -12.01 -12.29
N ASP A 183 -15.77 -13.03 -12.11
CA ASP A 183 -16.33 -13.40 -10.81
C ASP A 183 -15.25 -13.77 -9.79
N GLU A 184 -14.19 -14.45 -10.21
CA GLU A 184 -13.07 -14.81 -9.34
C GLU A 184 -12.34 -13.56 -8.83
N LYS A 185 -12.14 -12.56 -9.70
CA LYS A 185 -11.47 -11.31 -9.37
C LYS A 185 -12.33 -10.43 -8.45
N LYS A 186 -13.63 -10.34 -8.72
CA LYS A 186 -14.59 -9.69 -7.81
C LYS A 186 -14.59 -10.34 -6.44
N ALA A 187 -14.65 -11.66 -6.39
CA ALA A 187 -14.66 -12.39 -5.12
C ALA A 187 -13.35 -12.19 -4.33
N PHE A 188 -12.19 -12.12 -5.00
CA PHE A 188 -10.94 -11.77 -4.36
C PHE A 188 -11.01 -10.37 -3.72
N TYR A 189 -11.45 -9.36 -4.46
CA TYR A 189 -11.51 -7.99 -3.94
C TYR A 189 -12.58 -7.81 -2.86
N GLU A 190 -13.76 -8.40 -3.03
CA GLU A 190 -14.84 -8.38 -2.04
C GLU A 190 -14.36 -9.00 -0.72
N TYR A 191 -13.72 -10.16 -0.77
CA TYR A 191 -13.14 -10.80 0.41
C TYR A 191 -12.10 -9.90 1.09
N ASN A 192 -11.16 -9.36 0.33
CA ASN A 192 -10.10 -8.53 0.89
C ASN A 192 -10.61 -7.18 1.40
N SER A 193 -11.73 -6.67 0.88
CA SER A 193 -12.37 -5.45 1.41
C SER A 193 -12.85 -5.62 2.86
N CYS A 194 -13.17 -6.86 3.29
CA CYS A 194 -13.46 -7.17 4.68
C CYS A 194 -12.20 -7.22 5.57
N VAL A 195 -11.02 -7.43 4.97
CA VAL A 195 -9.76 -7.65 5.70
C VAL A 195 -8.94 -6.37 5.78
N MET A 196 -8.80 -5.65 4.67
CA MET A 196 -7.94 -4.48 4.50
C MET A 196 -8.71 -3.38 3.78
N GLU A 197 -8.79 -2.20 4.41
CA GLU A 197 -9.25 -1.00 3.74
C GLU A 197 -8.24 -0.54 2.67
N PRO A 198 -8.70 0.01 1.53
CA PRO A 198 -7.81 0.55 0.51
C PRO A 198 -6.93 1.68 1.06
N TRP A 199 -5.63 1.61 0.78
CA TRP A 199 -4.69 2.70 0.98
C TRP A 199 -4.80 3.66 -0.20
N ASP A 200 -5.89 4.43 -0.21
CA ASP A 200 -6.33 5.26 -1.33
C ASP A 200 -5.66 6.64 -1.34
N GLY A 201 -5.65 7.24 -2.53
CA GLY A 201 -5.02 8.51 -2.85
C GLY A 201 -4.28 8.46 -4.20
N PRO A 202 -3.91 9.61 -4.80
CA PRO A 202 -3.15 9.64 -6.04
C PRO A 202 -1.82 8.90 -5.85
N ALA A 203 -1.58 7.82 -6.60
CA ALA A 203 -0.40 7.00 -6.37
C ALA A 203 0.13 6.35 -7.66
N SER A 204 1.44 6.45 -7.87
CA SER A 204 2.23 5.49 -8.63
C SER A 204 3.18 4.80 -7.67
N VAL A 205 3.06 3.48 -7.58
CA VAL A 205 3.76 2.67 -6.57
C VAL A 205 4.63 1.63 -7.27
N PRO A 206 5.88 1.95 -7.61
CA PRO A 206 6.88 0.95 -7.94
C PRO A 206 7.23 0.12 -6.69
N PHE A 207 7.37 -1.20 -6.85
CA PHE A 207 7.67 -2.11 -5.75
C PHE A 207 8.62 -3.24 -6.18
N THR A 208 9.37 -3.79 -5.23
CA THR A 208 10.24 -4.95 -5.46
C THR A 208 10.57 -5.70 -4.16
N ASP A 209 10.73 -7.02 -4.25
CA ASP A 209 11.30 -7.88 -3.21
C ASP A 209 12.68 -8.45 -3.61
N GLY A 210 13.24 -7.96 -4.73
CA GLY A 210 14.46 -8.46 -5.36
C GLY A 210 14.23 -9.57 -6.40
N ASN A 211 13.11 -10.31 -6.33
CA ASN A 211 12.72 -11.35 -7.28
C ASN A 211 11.72 -10.85 -8.32
N PHE A 212 10.81 -9.99 -7.88
CA PHE A 212 9.89 -9.26 -8.73
C PHE A 212 10.22 -7.78 -8.66
N ILE A 213 10.07 -7.09 -9.78
CA ILE A 213 9.95 -5.63 -9.82
C ILE A 213 8.69 -5.29 -10.59
N GLY A 214 7.90 -4.37 -10.06
CA GLY A 214 6.65 -4.01 -10.68
C GLY A 214 6.21 -2.62 -10.28
N ALA A 215 5.06 -2.23 -10.80
CA ALA A 215 4.39 -1.03 -10.38
C ALA A 215 2.89 -1.15 -10.60
N LEU A 216 2.14 -0.42 -9.79
CA LEU A 216 0.72 -0.20 -10.00
C LEU A 216 0.40 1.28 -9.84
N LEU A 217 -0.76 1.64 -10.35
CA LEU A 217 -1.37 2.95 -10.12
C LEU A 217 -2.51 2.81 -9.13
N ASP A 218 -2.87 3.92 -8.49
CA ASP A 218 -4.14 4.02 -7.78
C ASP A 218 -5.32 3.70 -8.70
N ARG A 219 -6.47 3.39 -8.08
CA ARG A 219 -7.70 2.99 -8.79
C ARG A 219 -8.19 3.97 -9.85
N ASN A 220 -7.80 5.25 -9.77
CA ASN A 220 -8.17 6.29 -10.72
C ASN A 220 -7.03 6.65 -11.69
N GLY A 221 -5.82 6.12 -11.48
CA GLY A 221 -4.63 6.39 -12.29
C GLY A 221 -4.23 7.87 -12.32
N LEU A 222 -4.17 8.49 -11.14
CA LEU A 222 -3.95 9.93 -11.01
C LEU A 222 -2.48 10.35 -11.20
N ARG A 223 -1.57 9.38 -11.40
CA ARG A 223 -0.14 9.62 -11.62
C ARG A 223 0.32 8.93 -12.91
N PRO A 224 1.19 9.59 -13.72
CA PRO A 224 1.71 8.99 -14.92
C PRO A 224 2.73 7.91 -14.59
N SER A 225 2.74 6.82 -15.36
CA SER A 225 3.82 5.84 -15.37
C SER A 225 3.90 5.20 -16.74
N ARG A 226 5.09 5.25 -17.34
CA ARG A 226 5.37 4.82 -18.70
C ARG A 226 6.57 3.90 -18.71
N TYR A 227 6.59 2.95 -19.63
CA TYR A 227 7.70 2.02 -19.76
C TYR A 227 8.15 1.85 -21.21
N THR A 228 9.43 1.52 -21.35
CA THR A 228 10.11 1.23 -22.62
C THR A 228 10.77 -0.14 -22.49
N VAL A 229 10.56 -1.00 -23.50
CA VAL A 229 11.26 -2.28 -23.62
C VAL A 229 12.24 -2.19 -24.78
N THR A 230 13.49 -2.58 -24.55
CA THR A 230 14.55 -2.55 -25.56
C THR A 230 14.82 -3.93 -26.14
N LYS A 231 15.48 -3.98 -27.31
CA LYS A 231 15.91 -5.23 -27.96
C LYS A 231 16.91 -6.01 -27.12
N GLY A 232 17.68 -5.32 -26.27
CA GLY A 232 18.62 -5.92 -25.32
C GLY A 232 17.95 -6.52 -24.08
N GLY A 233 16.61 -6.51 -23.99
CA GLY A 233 15.88 -7.10 -22.85
C GLY A 233 15.74 -6.19 -21.64
N TYR A 234 16.12 -4.91 -21.74
CA TYR A 234 15.92 -3.95 -20.65
C TYR A 234 14.48 -3.45 -20.62
N VAL A 235 13.96 -3.32 -19.40
CA VAL A 235 12.67 -2.69 -19.10
C VAL A 235 12.94 -1.44 -18.29
N ILE A 236 12.60 -0.28 -18.84
CA ILE A 236 12.81 1.02 -18.20
C ILE A 236 11.44 1.62 -17.92
N MET A 237 11.11 1.84 -16.65
CA MET A 237 9.86 2.49 -16.25
C MET A 237 10.15 3.80 -15.52
N SER A 238 9.39 4.85 -15.84
CA SER A 238 9.50 6.15 -15.20
C SER A 238 8.17 6.91 -15.25
N SER A 239 8.05 7.97 -14.46
CA SER A 239 6.95 8.94 -14.51
C SER A 239 6.87 9.63 -15.89
N GLU A 240 7.99 9.68 -16.63
CA GLU A 240 8.14 10.38 -17.92
C GLU A 240 8.84 9.51 -18.98
N ILE A 241 8.75 9.89 -20.26
CA ILE A 241 9.51 9.27 -21.35
C ILE A 241 10.81 10.06 -21.54
N GLY A 242 11.88 9.40 -21.97
CA GLY A 242 13.14 10.07 -22.34
C GLY A 242 14.11 10.28 -21.17
N VAL A 243 13.89 9.58 -20.05
CA VAL A 243 14.81 9.65 -18.89
C VAL A 243 16.16 9.00 -19.13
N LEU A 244 16.28 8.18 -20.18
CA LEU A 244 17.54 7.61 -20.64
C LEU A 244 17.65 7.83 -22.15
N ASP A 245 18.88 8.08 -22.60
CA ASP A 245 19.22 8.19 -24.02
C ASP A 245 19.25 6.79 -24.65
N ILE A 246 18.14 6.38 -25.26
CA ILE A 246 17.97 5.08 -25.92
C ILE A 246 17.70 5.37 -27.39
N LYS A 247 18.52 4.79 -28.28
CA LYS A 247 18.33 4.95 -29.72
C LYS A 247 16.96 4.42 -30.15
N PRO A 248 16.21 5.13 -31.01
CA PRO A 248 14.89 4.67 -31.47
C PRO A 248 14.90 3.26 -32.10
N GLU A 249 16.00 2.89 -32.76
CA GLU A 249 16.19 1.57 -33.38
C GLU A 249 16.29 0.42 -32.37
N ASP A 250 16.64 0.70 -31.11
CA ASP A 250 16.76 -0.30 -30.04
C ASP A 250 15.45 -0.53 -29.29
N ILE A 251 14.40 0.24 -29.60
CA ILE A 251 13.11 0.18 -28.91
C ILE A 251 12.23 -0.91 -29.54
N VAL A 252 11.72 -1.81 -28.70
CA VAL A 252 10.75 -2.84 -29.08
C VAL A 252 9.33 -2.35 -28.89
N LYS A 253 9.03 -1.79 -27.70
CA LYS A 253 7.72 -1.22 -27.40
C LYS A 253 7.78 -0.11 -26.36
N HIS A 254 6.85 0.83 -26.48
CA HIS A 254 6.47 1.73 -25.40
C HIS A 254 5.11 1.33 -24.85
N GLY A 255 4.91 1.51 -23.55
CA GLY A 255 3.63 1.32 -22.90
C GLY A 255 3.42 2.29 -21.75
N ARG A 256 2.21 2.25 -21.19
CA ARG A 256 1.84 2.98 -19.99
C ARG A 256 1.14 2.05 -19.01
N LEU A 257 1.26 2.36 -17.73
CA LEU A 257 0.40 1.72 -16.74
C LEU A 257 -1.01 2.27 -16.87
N GLU A 258 -1.98 1.41 -16.63
CA GLU A 258 -3.40 1.74 -16.68
C GLU A 258 -3.98 1.60 -15.26
N PRO A 259 -4.97 2.44 -14.89
CA PRO A 259 -5.64 2.30 -13.61
C PRO A 259 -6.09 0.85 -13.38
N GLY A 260 -5.77 0.33 -12.21
CA GLY A 260 -6.12 -1.03 -11.83
C GLY A 260 -5.26 -2.16 -12.43
N LYS A 261 -4.38 -1.90 -13.40
CA LYS A 261 -3.44 -2.92 -13.90
C LYS A 261 -2.14 -2.93 -13.09
N ILE A 262 -1.60 -4.12 -12.88
CA ILE A 262 -0.28 -4.35 -12.31
C ILE A 262 0.71 -4.62 -13.43
N PHE A 263 1.78 -3.83 -13.49
CA PHE A 263 2.93 -4.12 -14.33
C PHE A 263 3.93 -4.92 -13.50
N LEU A 264 4.32 -6.12 -13.94
CA LEU A 264 5.21 -6.99 -13.18
C LEU A 264 6.28 -7.61 -14.08
N VAL A 265 7.51 -7.62 -13.61
CA VAL A 265 8.64 -8.33 -14.22
C VAL A 265 9.14 -9.36 -13.22
N ASN A 266 9.21 -10.61 -13.66
CA ASN A 266 9.81 -11.69 -12.90
C ASN A 266 11.28 -11.79 -13.25
N MET A 267 12.14 -11.44 -12.29
CA MET A 267 13.58 -11.39 -12.48
C MET A 267 14.24 -12.78 -12.48
N ASN A 268 13.52 -13.81 -12.01
CA ASN A 268 13.99 -15.19 -12.04
C ASN A 268 13.67 -15.86 -13.39
N GLU A 269 12.52 -15.55 -13.97
CA GLU A 269 12.12 -16.03 -15.31
C GLU A 269 12.63 -15.13 -16.45
N GLY A 270 13.02 -13.89 -16.15
CA GLY A 270 13.53 -12.93 -17.14
C GLY A 270 12.45 -12.41 -18.10
N ARG A 271 11.19 -12.31 -17.65
CA ARG A 271 10.08 -11.85 -18.49
C ARG A 271 9.11 -10.91 -17.78
N ILE A 272 8.40 -10.12 -18.58
CA ILE A 272 7.22 -9.38 -18.13
C ILE A 272 6.07 -10.39 -17.95
N ILE A 273 5.41 -10.34 -16.81
CA ILE A 273 4.19 -11.11 -16.54
C ILE A 273 3.00 -10.21 -16.82
N GLU A 274 2.06 -10.70 -17.63
CA GLU A 274 0.85 -9.96 -17.98
C GLU A 274 -0.11 -9.87 -16.78
N ASP A 275 -0.85 -8.75 -16.70
CA ASP A 275 -1.77 -8.43 -15.59
C ASP A 275 -2.74 -9.57 -15.26
N GLU A 276 -3.37 -10.13 -16.29
CA GLU A 276 -4.34 -11.22 -16.16
C GLU A 276 -3.69 -12.51 -15.63
N GLU A 277 -2.42 -12.79 -15.99
CA GLU A 277 -1.70 -13.96 -15.49
C GLU A 277 -1.45 -13.82 -13.98
N VAL A 278 -0.89 -12.67 -13.54
CA VAL A 278 -0.64 -12.37 -12.13
C VAL A 278 -1.93 -12.49 -11.31
N LYS A 279 -2.99 -11.83 -11.76
CA LYS A 279 -4.24 -11.76 -11.00
C LYS A 279 -4.98 -13.07 -10.98
N LYS A 280 -4.96 -13.84 -12.07
CA LYS A 280 -5.61 -15.16 -12.12
C LYS A 280 -5.03 -16.12 -11.09
N ASP A 281 -3.71 -16.16 -10.95
CA ASP A 281 -3.06 -17.05 -9.97
C ASP A 281 -3.40 -16.65 -8.54
N ILE A 282 -3.39 -15.35 -8.25
CA ILE A 282 -3.73 -14.81 -6.92
C ILE A 282 -5.21 -15.02 -6.59
N CYS A 283 -6.12 -14.72 -7.51
CA CYS A 283 -7.56 -14.84 -7.29
C CYS A 283 -8.00 -16.30 -7.17
N LYS A 284 -7.21 -17.27 -7.66
CA LYS A 284 -7.48 -18.71 -7.54
C LYS A 284 -6.80 -19.38 -6.34
N LYS A 285 -5.94 -18.66 -5.61
CA LYS A 285 -5.22 -19.19 -4.46
C LYS A 285 -6.14 -19.76 -3.37
N ASN A 286 -7.31 -19.16 -3.19
CA ASN A 286 -8.30 -19.58 -2.20
C ASN A 286 -9.73 -19.55 -2.79
N PRO A 287 -10.70 -20.29 -2.21
CA PRO A 287 -12.07 -20.31 -2.68
C PRO A 287 -12.87 -19.08 -2.19
N TYR A 288 -12.43 -17.86 -2.54
CA TYR A 288 -12.97 -16.59 -2.02
C TYR A 288 -14.49 -16.49 -2.17
N LYS A 289 -15.05 -16.82 -3.34
CA LYS A 289 -16.50 -16.76 -3.61
C LYS A 289 -17.30 -17.69 -2.68
N LYS A 290 -16.74 -18.86 -2.35
CA LYS A 290 -17.37 -19.80 -1.41
C LYS A 290 -17.39 -19.23 0.01
N TRP A 291 -16.33 -18.56 0.44
CA TRP A 291 -16.28 -17.93 1.75
C TRP A 291 -17.26 -16.77 1.86
N ILE A 292 -17.31 -15.89 0.86
CA ILE A 292 -18.25 -14.77 0.82
C ILE A 292 -19.68 -15.28 0.89
N ASN A 293 -20.08 -16.17 -0.01
CA ASN A 293 -21.45 -16.69 -0.05
C ASN A 293 -21.89 -17.39 1.25
N LYS A 294 -20.95 -17.97 2.00
CA LYS A 294 -21.23 -18.68 3.24
C LYS A 294 -21.27 -17.75 4.46
N HIS A 295 -20.49 -16.67 4.46
CA HIS A 295 -20.18 -15.90 5.67
C HIS A 295 -20.58 -14.42 5.61
N LEU A 296 -20.83 -13.87 4.41
CA LEU A 296 -21.24 -12.49 4.25
C LEU A 296 -22.77 -12.41 4.11
N LEU A 297 -23.42 -11.64 5.00
CA LEU A 297 -24.86 -11.36 4.94
C LEU A 297 -25.06 -9.90 4.52
N PRO A 298 -25.51 -9.64 3.28
CA PRO A 298 -25.86 -8.28 2.85
C PRO A 298 -27.00 -7.72 3.69
N LEU A 299 -26.82 -6.52 4.26
CA LEU A 299 -27.85 -5.85 5.05
C LEU A 299 -29.16 -5.67 4.26
N ALA A 300 -29.08 -5.47 2.95
CA ALA A 300 -30.24 -5.36 2.06
C ALA A 300 -31.13 -6.62 2.03
N ASN A 301 -30.59 -7.79 2.39
CA ASN A 301 -31.34 -9.04 2.46
C ASN A 301 -32.01 -9.25 3.84
N ILE A 302 -31.73 -8.39 4.81
CA ILE A 302 -32.34 -8.46 6.15
C ILE A 302 -33.70 -7.75 6.08
N PRO A 303 -34.82 -8.48 6.29
CA PRO A 303 -36.14 -7.88 6.20
C PRO A 303 -36.34 -6.83 7.30
N TYR A 304 -36.93 -5.69 6.93
CA TYR A 304 -37.31 -4.66 7.90
C TYR A 304 -38.40 -5.19 8.84
N THR A 305 -38.13 -5.19 10.14
CA THR A 305 -39.02 -5.75 11.17
C THR A 305 -40.11 -4.78 11.64
N GLY A 306 -40.33 -3.67 10.94
CA GLY A 306 -41.35 -2.68 11.34
C GLY A 306 -40.96 -1.90 12.59
N ASN A 307 -39.66 -1.68 12.85
CA ASN A 307 -39.17 -0.94 14.01
C ASN A 307 -39.88 0.42 14.12
N LYS A 308 -40.78 0.54 15.10
CA LYS A 308 -41.45 1.81 15.42
C LYS A 308 -40.46 2.70 16.18
N CYS A 309 -40.49 4.00 15.90
CA CYS A 309 -39.77 4.96 16.74
C CYS A 309 -40.21 4.77 18.20
N ALA A 310 -39.25 4.78 19.12
CA ALA A 310 -39.55 4.69 20.54
C ALA A 310 -40.51 5.83 20.94
N ILE A 311 -41.48 5.53 21.80
CA ILE A 311 -42.31 6.56 22.42
C ILE A 311 -41.45 7.25 23.47
N GLU A 312 -41.12 8.49 23.19
CA GLU A 312 -40.18 9.26 23.98
C GLU A 312 -40.95 10.05 25.03
N ILE A 313 -40.46 10.00 26.27
CA ILE A 313 -41.10 10.69 27.41
C ILE A 313 -41.09 12.21 27.16
N THR A 314 -40.00 12.72 26.58
CA THR A 314 -39.84 14.14 26.28
C THR A 314 -40.55 14.49 24.96
N PRO A 315 -41.47 15.48 24.97
CA PRO A 315 -42.15 15.95 23.77
C PRO A 315 -41.21 16.34 22.64
N TYR A 316 -41.63 16.08 21.39
CA TYR A 316 -40.84 16.34 20.18
C TYR A 316 -40.25 17.76 20.12
N LEU A 317 -41.08 18.79 20.31
CA LEU A 317 -40.66 20.20 20.26
C LEU A 317 -39.60 20.54 21.32
N ILE A 318 -39.68 19.91 22.50
CA ILE A 318 -38.68 20.13 23.56
C ILE A 318 -37.36 19.51 23.15
N ARG A 319 -37.38 18.28 22.60
CA ARG A 319 -36.17 17.62 22.10
C ARG A 319 -35.53 18.40 20.96
N GLN A 320 -36.32 18.90 20.00
CA GLN A 320 -35.82 19.76 18.93
C GLN A 320 -35.05 20.96 19.48
N ARG A 321 -35.63 21.67 20.45
CA ARG A 321 -34.97 22.81 21.11
C ARG A 321 -33.72 22.41 21.90
N MET A 322 -33.76 21.29 22.63
CA MET A 322 -32.62 20.78 23.39
C MET A 322 -31.42 20.44 22.49
N PHE A 323 -31.67 19.92 21.29
CA PHE A 323 -30.65 19.63 20.29
C PHE A 323 -30.37 20.82 19.35
N GLY A 324 -31.00 21.97 19.57
CA GLY A 324 -30.75 23.20 18.81
C GLY A 324 -31.33 23.24 17.40
N TYR A 325 -32.26 22.36 17.04
CA TYR A 325 -32.92 22.42 15.74
C TYR A 325 -33.79 23.67 15.63
N THR A 326 -33.61 24.41 14.53
CA THR A 326 -34.39 25.58 14.17
C THR A 326 -35.46 25.24 13.13
N MET A 327 -36.40 26.16 12.91
CA MET A 327 -37.36 26.03 11.80
C MET A 327 -36.65 26.06 10.45
N GLU A 328 -35.58 26.85 10.33
CA GLU A 328 -34.78 26.92 9.11
C GLU A 328 -34.15 25.55 8.81
N ASP A 329 -33.52 24.88 9.79
CA ASP A 329 -32.97 23.52 9.59
C ASP A 329 -34.02 22.54 9.04
N ILE A 330 -35.25 22.62 9.57
CA ILE A 330 -36.35 21.74 9.16
C ILE A 330 -36.84 22.08 7.75
N ASP A 331 -37.05 23.35 7.46
CA ASP A 331 -37.70 23.81 6.25
C ASP A 331 -36.74 23.88 5.06
N THR A 332 -35.48 24.28 5.28
CA THR A 332 -34.50 24.51 4.22
C THR A 332 -33.56 23.33 4.01
N ILE A 333 -33.28 22.53 5.04
CA ILE A 333 -32.35 21.39 4.94
C ILE A 333 -33.10 20.05 4.95
N ILE A 334 -33.82 19.74 6.03
CA ILE A 334 -34.43 18.41 6.24
C ILE A 334 -35.57 18.14 5.25
N THR A 335 -36.50 19.08 5.10
CA THR A 335 -37.68 18.89 4.25
C THR A 335 -37.30 18.68 2.78
N PRO A 336 -36.36 19.44 2.18
CA PRO A 336 -35.87 19.17 0.83
C PRO A 336 -35.16 17.82 0.70
N MET A 337 -34.35 17.40 1.68
CA MET A 337 -33.74 16.05 1.69
C MET A 337 -34.81 14.96 1.67
N CYS A 338 -35.86 15.09 2.48
CA CYS A 338 -36.96 14.12 2.51
C CYS A 338 -37.76 14.09 1.20
N LYS A 339 -38.03 15.24 0.58
CA LYS A 339 -38.84 15.32 -0.64
C LYS A 339 -38.08 14.92 -1.91
N ASN A 340 -36.81 15.31 -2.01
CA ASN A 340 -36.03 15.22 -3.25
C ASN A 340 -34.95 14.13 -3.21
N ALA A 341 -34.69 13.51 -2.06
CA ALA A 341 -33.57 12.59 -1.85
C ALA A 341 -32.21 13.20 -2.25
N LYS A 342 -32.07 14.52 -2.07
CA LYS A 342 -30.88 15.33 -2.38
C LYS A 342 -30.67 16.36 -1.27
N GLU A 343 -29.42 16.70 -0.99
CA GLU A 343 -29.12 17.82 -0.11
C GLU A 343 -29.70 19.13 -0.65
N ALA A 344 -29.98 20.07 0.25
CA ALA A 344 -30.47 21.38 -0.12
C ALA A 344 -29.38 22.19 -0.84
N LEU A 345 -29.75 22.84 -1.95
CA LEU A 345 -28.88 23.78 -2.65
C LEU A 345 -29.22 25.20 -2.18
N GLY A 346 -28.20 25.99 -1.87
CA GLY A 346 -28.33 27.39 -1.48
C GLY A 346 -27.38 28.30 -2.24
N SER A 347 -27.80 29.54 -2.44
CA SER A 347 -26.97 30.67 -2.88
C SER A 347 -27.36 31.91 -2.07
N MET A 348 -26.48 32.90 -2.01
CA MET A 348 -26.76 34.19 -1.34
C MET A 348 -27.86 34.99 -2.04
#